data_AF-A0A967JXK6-F1
#
_entry.id   AF-A0A967JXK6-F1
#
_cell.length_a   1.000
_cell.length_b   1.000
_cell.length_c   1.000
_cell.angle_alpha   90.00
_cell.angle_beta   90.00
_cell.angle_gamma   90.00
#
_symmetry.space_group_name_H-M   'P 1'
#
loop_
_entity.id
_entity.type
_entity.pdbx_description
1 polymer ?
#
loop_
_entity_poly.entity_id
_entity_poly.type
_entity_poly.pdbx_seq_one_letter_code
_entity_poly.pdbx_strand_id
1 'polypeptide(L)' 'LRAPLLISCMTGGTDEATRINRHLARAAEATGVALGVGSQRKAIEEPALADSFRVRDVAPTMPLLANLGAVQLNYGYG' A
#
# COMPACT_ATOMS: atom_id res chain seq x y z
N LEU A 1 5.11 -5.28 15.95
CA LEU A 1 3.63 -5.35 15.84
C LEU A 1 3.04 -5.48 17.24
N ARG A 2 1.86 -4.91 17.47
CA ARG A 2 1.15 -4.92 18.77
C ARG A 2 -0.03 -5.89 18.81
N ALA A 3 -0.47 -6.40 17.66
CA ALA A 3 -1.52 -7.41 17.53
C ALA A 3 -1.26 -8.30 16.30
N PRO A 4 -1.77 -9.55 16.29
CA PRO A 4 -1.67 -10.46 15.15
C PRO A 4 -2.72 -10.12 14.07
N LEU A 5 -2.78 -8.84 13.68
CA LEU A 5 -3.75 -8.32 12.72
C LEU A 5 -3.03 -7.62 11.56
N LEU A 6 -3.62 -7.75 10.37
CA LEU A 6 -3.18 -7.12 9.13
C LEU A 6 -4.39 -6.47 8.46
N ILE A 7 -4.26 -5.20 8.08
CA ILE A 7 -5.16 -4.57 7.12
C ILE A 7 -4.72 -5.04 5.73
N SER A 8 -5.54 -5.88 5.10
CA SER A 8 -5.21 -6.50 3.80
C SER A 8 -5.19 -5.49 2.64
N CYS A 9 -4.62 -5.90 1.52
CA CYS A 9 -4.45 -5.11 0.29
C CYS A 9 -5.81 -4.75 -0.32
N MET A 10 -6.08 -3.46 -0.54
CA MET A 10 -7.37 -3.01 -1.09
C MET A 10 -7.25 -2.07 -2.29
N THR A 11 -6.55 -0.93 -2.18
CA THR A 11 -6.69 0.15 -3.18
C THR A 11 -5.42 0.96 -3.43
N GLY A 12 -5.45 1.75 -4.50
CA GLY A 12 -4.41 2.67 -4.97
C GLY A 12 -4.66 3.11 -6.42
N GLY A 13 -4.02 4.18 -6.87
CA GLY A 13 -4.11 4.69 -8.25
C GLY A 13 -5.26 5.69 -8.51
N THR A 14 -5.89 6.25 -7.48
CA THR A 14 -6.84 7.37 -7.57
C THR A 14 -6.73 8.29 -6.34
N ASP A 15 -7.30 9.49 -6.40
CA ASP A 15 -7.28 10.44 -5.27
C ASP A 15 -8.04 9.90 -4.05
N GLU A 16 -9.19 9.25 -4.27
CA GLU A 16 -9.95 8.62 -3.18
C GLU A 16 -9.16 7.47 -2.56
N ALA A 17 -8.51 6.65 -3.37
CA ALA A 17 -7.65 5.58 -2.89
C ALA A 17 -6.47 6.11 -2.07
N THR A 18 -5.90 7.25 -2.48
CA THR A 18 -4.83 7.93 -1.74
C THR A 18 -5.31 8.33 -0.34
N ARG A 19 -6.50 8.93 -0.23
CA ARG A 19 -7.10 9.30 1.06
C ARG A 19 -7.34 8.08 1.93
N ILE A 20 -7.91 7.00 1.37
CA ILE A 20 -8.15 5.74 2.08
C ILE A 20 -6.83 5.16 2.61
N ASN A 21 -5.81 5.03 1.76
CA ASN A 21 -4.50 4.49 2.14
C ASN A 21 -3.86 5.31 3.27
N ARG A 22 -3.95 6.65 3.22
CA ARG A 22 -3.39 7.52 4.27
C ARG A 22 -4.13 7.40 5.60
N HIS A 23 -5.46 7.27 5.60
CA HIS A 23 -6.22 7.05 6.83
C HIS A 23 -5.89 5.70 7.47
N LEU A 24 -5.85 4.63 6.67
CA LEU A 24 -5.50 3.29 7.15
C LEU A 24 -4.06 3.24 7.67
N ALA A 25 -3.13 3.91 7.00
CA ALA A 25 -1.74 3.98 7.43
C ALA A 25 -1.57 4.69 8.78
N ARG A 26 -2.25 5.83 8.99
CA ARG A 26 -2.26 6.54 10.28
C ARG A 26 -2.81 5.66 11.40
N ALA A 27 -3.92 4.96 11.14
CA ALA A 27 -4.51 4.04 12.11
C ALA A 27 -3.54 2.88 12.41
N ALA A 28 -2.96 2.27 11.37
CA ALA A 28 -2.05 1.15 11.48
C ALA A 28 -0.78 1.49 12.28
N GLU A 29 -0.19 2.67 12.04
CA GLU A 29 0.94 3.19 12.81
C GLU A 29 0.56 3.38 14.29
N ALA A 30 -0.57 4.03 14.57
CA ALA A 30 -1.02 4.29 15.94
C ALA A 30 -1.32 3.02 16.73
N THR A 31 -1.94 2.02 16.09
CA THR A 31 -2.31 0.75 16.73
C THR A 31 -1.21 -0.31 16.63
N GLY A 32 -0.14 -0.06 15.87
CA GLY A 32 0.96 -0.98 15.66
C GLY A 32 0.57 -2.28 14.93
N VAL A 33 -0.34 -2.20 13.96
CA VAL A 33 -0.73 -3.33 13.09
C VAL A 33 -0.12 -3.17 11.70
N ALA A 34 -0.05 -4.25 10.93
CA ALA A 34 0.48 -4.21 9.57
C ALA A 34 -0.56 -3.65 8.57
N LEU A 35 -0.07 -3.09 7.46
CA LEU A 35 -0.89 -2.64 6.33
C LEU A 35 -0.34 -3.17 5.01
N GLY A 36 -1.20 -3.70 4.15
CA GLY A 36 -0.91 -3.94 2.73
C GLY A 36 -1.56 -2.87 1.84
N VAL A 37 -0.81 -2.33 0.88
CA VAL A 37 -1.37 -1.43 -0.14
C VAL A 37 -1.99 -2.22 -1.30
N GLY A 38 -2.82 -1.56 -2.11
CA GLY A 38 -3.37 -2.17 -3.34
C GLY A 38 -2.30 -2.57 -4.36
N SER A 39 -2.72 -3.26 -5.42
CA SER A 39 -1.81 -3.69 -6.50
C SER A 39 -1.07 -2.49 -7.10
N GLN A 40 0.26 -2.54 -7.06
CA GLN A 40 1.14 -1.48 -7.55
C GLN A 40 1.38 -1.55 -9.06
N ARG A 41 0.71 -2.47 -9.79
CA ARG A 41 0.78 -2.55 -11.25
C ARG A 41 0.57 -1.19 -11.91
N LYS A 42 -0.46 -0.45 -11.49
CA LYS A 42 -0.74 0.89 -12.02
C LYS A 42 0.39 1.88 -11.77
N ALA A 43 1.06 1.82 -10.62
CA ALA A 43 2.19 2.72 -10.34
C ALA A 43 3.43 2.37 -11.17
N ILE A 44 3.59 1.12 -11.59
CA ILE A 44 4.66 0.67 -12.49
C ILE A 44 4.37 1.11 -13.92
N GLU A 45 3.13 0.94 -14.39
CA GLU A 45 2.70 1.34 -15.74
C GLU A 45 2.60 2.88 -15.88
N GLU A 46 2.17 3.57 -14.83
CA GLU A 46 1.95 5.01 -14.79
C GLU A 46 2.64 5.62 -13.54
N PRO A 47 3.92 6.01 -13.64
CA PRO A 47 4.69 6.51 -12.49
C PRO A 47 4.09 7.72 -11.76
N ALA A 48 3.27 8.53 -12.45
CA ALA A 48 2.53 9.64 -11.85
C ALA A 48 1.55 9.21 -10.75
N LEU A 49 1.11 7.93 -10.75
CA LEU A 49 0.21 7.38 -9.75
C LEU A 49 0.93 6.82 -8.52
N ALA A 50 2.27 6.80 -8.50
CA ALA A 50 3.05 6.20 -7.40
C ALA A 50 2.73 6.84 -6.04
N ASP A 51 2.46 8.15 -6.01
CA ASP A 51 2.14 8.89 -4.79
C ASP A 51 0.89 8.36 -4.07
N SER A 52 -0.05 7.75 -4.81
CA SER A 52 -1.26 7.16 -4.22
C SER A 52 -1.00 5.93 -3.32
N PHE A 53 0.20 5.35 -3.40
CA PHE A 53 0.66 4.21 -2.59
C PHE A 53 1.68 4.65 -1.51
N ARG A 54 2.18 5.88 -1.55
CA ARG A 54 3.18 6.40 -0.61
C ARG A 54 2.51 6.83 0.69
N VAL A 55 2.75 6.07 1.75
CA VAL A 55 2.19 6.34 3.09
C VAL A 55 3.25 6.46 4.18
N ARG A 56 4.53 6.30 3.85
CA ARG A 56 5.63 6.27 4.84
C ARG A 56 5.88 7.62 5.53
N ASP A 57 5.42 8.71 4.94
CA ASP A 57 5.44 10.04 5.55
C ASP A 57 4.48 10.16 6.75
N VAL A 58 3.42 9.35 6.81
CA VAL A 58 2.45 9.33 7.92
C VAL A 58 2.49 8.07 8.77
N ALA A 59 3.16 7.02 8.28
CA ALA A 59 3.30 5.73 8.94
C ALA A 59 4.74 5.20 8.77
N PRO A 60 5.70 5.78 9.51
CA PRO A 60 7.12 5.54 9.30
C PRO A 60 7.61 4.16 9.74
N THR A 61 6.94 3.48 10.68
CA THR A 61 7.53 2.30 11.36
C THR A 61 6.74 1.01 11.21
N MET A 62 5.43 1.06 11.01
CA MET A 62 4.62 -0.16 10.90
C MET A 62 5.06 -1.04 9.70
N PRO A 63 4.89 -2.37 9.76
CA PRO A 63 5.10 -3.20 8.58
C PRO A 63 4.15 -2.80 7.45
N LEU A 64 4.73 -2.51 6.28
CA LEU A 64 4.01 -2.14 5.06
C LEU A 64 4.30 -3.19 4.01
N LEU A 65 3.26 -3.82 3.48
CA LEU A 65 3.38 -4.87 2.47
C LEU A 65 3.08 -4.30 1.09
N ALA A 66 3.96 -4.59 0.14
CA ALA A 66 3.72 -4.36 -1.27
C ALA A 66 2.74 -5.41 -1.82
N ASN A 67 2.12 -5.11 -2.97
CA ASN A 67 1.18 -6.00 -3.62
C ASN A 67 1.35 -5.95 -5.13
N LEU A 68 1.53 -7.10 -5.75
CA LEU A 68 1.61 -7.29 -7.19
C LEU A 68 0.98 -8.64 -7.54
N GLY A 69 0.26 -8.71 -8.66
CA GLY A 69 -0.29 -9.99 -9.11
C GLY A 69 0.81 -10.87 -9.67
N ALA A 70 0.79 -12.16 -9.36
CA ALA A 70 1.80 -13.11 -9.86
C ALA A 70 1.88 -13.14 -11.39
N VAL A 71 0.75 -12.90 -12.09
CA VAL A 71 0.71 -12.85 -13.55
C VAL A 71 1.61 -11.76 -14.14
N GLN A 72 1.93 -10.69 -13.39
CA GLN A 72 2.85 -9.64 -13.85
C GLN A 72 4.28 -10.15 -14.08
N LEU A 73 4.69 -11.23 -13.42
CA LEU A 73 6.01 -11.84 -13.64
C LEU A 73 6.16 -12.39 -15.08
N ASN A 74 5.05 -12.74 -15.73
CA ASN A 74 5.06 -13.14 -17.15
C ASN A 74 5.28 -11.95 -18.10
N TYR A 75 5.21 -10.71 -17.60
CA TYR A 75 5.34 -9.48 -18.38
C TYR A 75 6.65 -8.72 -18.07
N GLY A 76 7.62 -9.38 -17.42
CA GLY A 76 8.93 -8.78 -17.13
C GLY A 76 8.95 -7.85 -15.92
N TYR A 77 8.00 -7.98 -15.00
CA TYR A 77 8.04 -7.27 -13.73
C TYR A 77 8.99 -8.03 -12.79
N GLY A 78 10.16 -7.46 -12.46
CA GLY A 78 11.14 -8.08 -11.56
C GLY A 78 12.58 -7.86 -12.01
#